data_AF-J9G6Q6-F1
#
_entry.id   AF-J9G6Q6-F1
#
_cell.length_a   1.000
_cell.length_b   1.000
_cell.length_c   1.000
_cell.angle_alpha   90.00
_cell.angle_beta   90.00
_cell.angle_gamma   90.00
#
_symmetry.space_group_name_H-M   'P 1'
#
loop_
_entity.id
_entity.type
_entity.pdbx_description
1 polymer ?
#
loop_
_entity_poly.entity_id
_entity_poly.type
_entity_poly.pdbx_seq_one_letter_code
_entity_poly.pdbx_strand_id
1 'polypeptide(L)'
;MVFASLLLSLAAFGSVSAQTGSKSIDLKEITGGKFRQVTAIGDMRSLPDGEHYTAMNDDKSMIVKYSYRTGNPVDTLFNARKARECTFTDFDGYT
;
A
#
# COMPACT_ATOMS: atom_id res chain seq x y z
N MET A 1 3.94 35.01 37.04
CA MET A 1 4.95 34.34 36.19
C MET A 1 5.09 32.85 36.52
N VAL A 2 5.24 32.44 37.80
CA VAL A 2 5.41 31.03 38.21
C VAL A 2 4.21 30.11 37.87
N PHE A 3 2.97 30.61 37.99
CA PHE A 3 1.77 29.81 37.74
C PHE A 3 1.59 29.42 36.27
N ALA A 4 1.95 30.32 35.35
CA ALA A 4 1.92 30.06 33.91
C ALA A 4 3.02 29.05 33.50
N SER A 5 4.20 29.13 34.12
CA SER A 5 5.30 28.18 33.93
C SER A 5 4.94 26.76 34.36
N LEU A 6 4.18 26.62 35.45
CA LEU A 6 3.74 25.33 35.98
C LEU A 6 2.65 24.67 35.13
N LEU A 7 1.73 25.47 34.58
CA LEU A 7 0.70 24.98 33.66
C LEU A 7 1.30 24.52 32.33
N LEU A 8 2.30 25.25 31.82
CA LEU A 8 2.99 24.89 30.57
C LEU A 8 3.84 23.62 30.71
N SER A 9 4.47 23.41 31.88
CA SER A 9 5.21 22.17 32.13
C SER A 9 4.28 20.95 32.26
N LEU A 10 3.15 21.06 32.95
CA LEU A 10 2.16 19.97 33.06
C LEU A 10 1.60 19.55 31.69
N ALA A 11 1.33 20.51 30.79
CA ALA A 11 0.86 20.22 29.43
C ALA A 11 1.93 19.51 28.57
N ALA A 12 3.21 19.83 28.77
CA ALA A 12 4.32 19.18 28.07
C ALA A 12 4.51 17.70 28.51
N PHE A 13 4.32 17.38 29.80
CA PHE A 13 4.43 16.00 30.29
C PHE A 13 3.24 15.11 29.92
N GLY A 14 2.02 15.66 29.85
CA GLY A 14 0.83 14.92 29.42
C GLY A 14 0.88 14.46 27.96
N SER A 15 1.61 15.20 27.12
CA SER A 15 1.73 14.91 25.68
C SER A 15 2.75 13.81 25.34
N VAL A 16 3.67 13.50 26.26
CA VAL A 16 4.72 12.47 26.04
C VAL A 16 4.18 11.05 26.24
N SER A 17 3.14 10.88 27.05
CA SER A 17 2.60 9.56 27.41
C SER A 17 1.62 8.97 26.37
N ALA A 18 1.25 9.74 25.35
CA ALA A 18 0.33 9.30 24.30
C ALA A 18 1.03 8.71 23.06
N GLN A 19 2.36 8.80 22.98
CA GLN A 19 3.12 8.46 21.75
C GLN A 19 3.68 7.03 21.72
N THR A 20 3.58 6.27 22.81
CA THR A 20 3.97 4.87 22.86
C THR A 20 2.79 3.99 22.45
N GLY A 21 2.62 3.78 21.13
CA GLY A 21 1.64 2.84 20.59
C GLY A 21 1.85 1.44 21.18
N SER A 22 0.97 1.02 22.08
CA SER A 22 1.01 -0.28 22.78
C SER A 22 0.39 -1.43 21.96
N LYS A 23 0.10 -1.19 20.69
CA LYS A 23 -0.55 -2.19 19.84
C LYS A 23 0.43 -3.31 19.54
N SER A 24 0.16 -4.50 20.06
CA SER A 24 0.90 -5.71 19.71
C SER A 24 0.74 -5.99 18.21
N ILE A 25 1.86 -6.15 17.52
CA ILE A 25 1.87 -6.53 16.10
C ILE A 25 1.57 -8.02 16.01
N ASP A 26 0.50 -8.37 15.32
CA ASP A 26 0.18 -9.76 14.96
C ASP A 26 0.80 -10.08 13.60
N LEU A 27 1.40 -11.26 13.46
CA LEU A 27 1.95 -11.75 12.20
C LEU A 27 0.88 -11.73 11.10
N LYS A 28 -0.38 -12.04 11.43
CA LYS A 28 -1.49 -11.98 10.47
C LYS A 28 -1.73 -10.57 9.95
N GLU A 29 -1.47 -9.54 10.75
CA GLU A 29 -1.58 -8.15 10.32
C GLU A 29 -0.44 -7.74 9.38
N ILE A 30 0.76 -8.28 9.61
CA ILE A 30 1.92 -8.09 8.73
C ILE A 30 1.69 -8.77 7.38
N THR A 31 1.32 -10.06 7.39
CA THR A 31 1.15 -10.84 6.15
C THR A 31 -0.18 -10.54 5.44
N GLY A 32 -1.19 -10.06 6.17
CA GLY A 32 -2.51 -9.73 5.63
C GLY A 32 -2.60 -8.37 4.93
N GLY A 33 -1.48 -7.67 4.75
CA GLY A 33 -1.43 -6.42 3.99
C GLY A 33 -1.92 -5.18 4.73
N LYS A 34 -2.15 -5.25 6.05
CA LYS A 34 -2.60 -4.10 6.86
C LYS A 34 -1.61 -2.93 6.83
N PHE A 35 -0.32 -3.26 6.76
CA PHE A 35 0.78 -2.29 6.72
C PHE A 35 1.36 -2.12 5.32
N ARG A 36 0.66 -2.62 4.29
CA ARG A 36 1.11 -2.48 2.91
C ARG A 36 1.07 -1.00 2.50
N GLN A 37 2.11 -0.57 1.79
CA GLN A 37 2.14 0.78 1.22
C GLN A 37 1.08 0.90 0.13
N VAL A 38 0.23 1.92 0.23
CA VAL A 38 -0.74 2.29 -0.82
C VAL A 38 -0.31 3.67 -1.32
N THR A 39 0.17 3.72 -2.55
CA THR A 39 0.52 4.98 -3.23
C THR A 39 -0.64 5.41 -4.12
N ALA A 40 -0.75 6.72 -4.40
CA ALA A 40 -1.82 7.26 -5.23
C ALA A 40 -1.80 6.75 -6.69
N ILE A 41 -0.66 6.26 -7.16
CA ILE A 41 -0.44 5.82 -8.55
C ILE A 41 -0.28 4.28 -8.62
N GLY A 42 -0.18 3.60 -7.47
CA GLY A 42 0.23 2.21 -7.39
C GLY A 42 1.67 2.00 -7.85
N ASP A 43 2.08 0.73 -7.87
CA ASP A 43 3.35 0.32 -8.49
C ASP A 43 3.12 0.11 -9.98
N MET A 44 3.63 1.04 -10.80
CA MET A 44 3.50 1.00 -12.26
C MET A 44 4.88 0.86 -12.92
N ARG A 45 4.92 0.08 -14.02
CA ARG A 45 6.12 -0.10 -14.84
C ARG A 45 5.85 0.35 -16.27
N SER A 46 6.61 1.33 -16.74
CA SER A 46 6.52 1.82 -18.11
C SER A 46 6.98 0.75 -19.09
N LEU A 47 6.28 0.63 -20.22
CA LEU A 47 6.74 -0.19 -21.34
C LEU A 47 7.70 0.62 -22.23
N PRO A 48 8.62 -0.03 -22.96
CA PRO A 48 9.50 0.63 -23.92
C PRO A 48 8.77 1.32 -25.08
N ASP A 49 7.49 1.00 -25.28
CA ASP A 49 6.66 1.61 -26.32
C ASP A 49 6.30 3.09 -26.03
N GLY A 50 6.51 3.56 -24.80
CA GLY A 50 6.24 4.94 -24.39
C GLY A 50 4.76 5.31 -24.28
N GLU A 51 3.84 4.41 -24.60
CA GLU A 51 2.39 4.66 -24.61
C GLU A 51 1.65 3.91 -23.50
N HIS A 52 2.29 2.92 -22.90
CA HIS A 52 1.66 2.04 -21.94
C HIS A 52 2.48 1.83 -20.68
N TYR A 53 1.78 1.43 -19.63
CA TYR A 53 2.36 0.91 -18.41
C TYR A 53 1.66 -0.37 -17.99
N THR A 54 2.31 -1.13 -17.14
CA THR A 54 1.74 -2.30 -16.49
C THR A 54 1.64 -2.07 -15.00
N ALA A 55 0.53 -2.47 -14.42
CA ALA A 55 0.30 -2.40 -12.99
C ALA A 55 -0.48 -3.62 -12.52
N MET A 56 -0.37 -3.92 -11.23
CA MET A 56 -1.24 -4.89 -10.58
C MET A 56 -2.65 -4.28 -10.44
N ASN A 57 -3.71 -5.07 -10.67
CA ASN A 57 -5.06 -4.60 -10.40
C ASN A 57 -5.34 -4.50 -8.89
N ASP A 58 -6.38 -3.75 -8.50
CA ASP A 58 -6.75 -3.54 -7.09
C ASP A 58 -7.00 -4.85 -6.33
N ASP A 59 -7.54 -5.84 -7.02
CA ASP A 59 -7.83 -7.20 -6.54
C ASP A 59 -6.57 -8.08 -6.38
N LYS A 60 -5.39 -7.59 -6.75
CA LYS A 60 -4.10 -8.27 -6.66
C LYS A 60 -4.03 -9.63 -7.37
N SER A 61 -4.86 -9.80 -8.38
CA SER A 61 -5.03 -11.08 -9.09
C SER A 61 -4.54 -11.02 -10.52
N MET A 62 -4.23 -9.84 -11.05
CA MET A 62 -3.83 -9.65 -12.44
C MET A 62 -2.72 -8.63 -12.59
N ILE A 63 -1.86 -8.84 -13.59
CA ILE A 63 -0.99 -7.80 -14.15
C ILE A 63 -1.67 -7.31 -15.42
N VAL A 64 -2.00 -6.03 -15.47
CA VAL A 64 -2.78 -5.42 -16.54
C VAL A 64 -1.93 -4.36 -17.23
N LYS A 65 -1.96 -4.34 -18.56
CA LYS A 65 -1.40 -3.29 -19.40
C LYS A 65 -2.44 -2.18 -19.55
N TYR A 66 -2.06 -0.94 -19.26
CA TYR A 66 -2.89 0.25 -19.33
C TYR A 66 -2.31 1.24 -20.33
N SER A 67 -3.18 2.05 -20.93
CA SER A 67 -2.77 3.19 -21.76
C SER A 67 -2.46 4.41 -20.90
N TYR A 68 -1.30 5.03 -21.08
CA TYR A 68 -0.97 6.30 -20.41
C TYR A 68 -1.97 7.41 -20.77
N ARG A 69 -2.41 7.45 -22.03
CA ARG A 69 -3.28 8.50 -22.54
C ARG A 69 -4.69 8.49 -21.92
N THR A 70 -5.21 7.32 -21.58
CA THR A 70 -6.61 7.17 -21.15
C THR A 70 -6.78 6.55 -19.76
N GLY A 71 -5.76 5.89 -19.22
CA GLY A 71 -5.86 5.09 -18.00
C GLY A 71 -6.64 3.78 -18.17
N ASN A 72 -7.14 3.48 -19.37
CA ASN A 72 -7.96 2.29 -19.60
C ASN A 72 -7.09 1.03 -19.74
N PRO A 73 -7.60 -0.14 -19.29
CA PRO A 73 -6.95 -1.41 -19.52
C PRO A 73 -6.97 -1.75 -21.01
N VAL A 74 -5.80 -2.10 -21.54
CA VAL A 74 -5.57 -2.49 -22.93
C VAL A 74 -5.42 -4.01 -23.05
N ASP A 75 -4.75 -4.64 -22.09
CA ASP A 75 -4.52 -6.09 -22.09
C ASP A 75 -4.27 -6.64 -20.68
N THR A 76 -4.39 -7.96 -20.49
CA THR A 76 -4.05 -8.67 -19.25
C THR A 76 -2.87 -9.60 -19.49
N LEU A 77 -1.72 -9.27 -18.89
CA LEU A 77 -0.48 -10.03 -19.07
C LEU A 77 -0.40 -11.28 -18.16
N PHE A 78 -1.04 -11.22 -17.00
CA PHE A 78 -1.12 -12.35 -16.07
C PHE A 78 -2.43 -12.31 -15.30
N ASN A 79 -2.99 -13.47 -14.99
CA ASN A 79 -4.20 -13.62 -14.18
C ASN A 79 -4.09 -14.87 -13.30
N ALA A 80 -3.89 -14.69 -12.00
CA ALA A 80 -3.72 -15.76 -11.03
C ALA A 80 -4.92 -16.71 -10.98
N ARG A 81 -6.14 -16.18 -11.13
CA ARG A 81 -7.39 -16.97 -11.09
C ARG A 81 -7.61 -17.81 -12.34
N LYS A 82 -6.88 -17.54 -13.43
CA LYS A 82 -6.93 -18.30 -14.69
C LYS A 82 -5.65 -19.08 -14.95
N ALA A 83 -4.59 -18.86 -14.17
CA ALA A 83 -3.32 -19.53 -14.33
C ALA A 83 -3.47 -21.03 -14.03
N ARG A 84 -2.87 -21.87 -14.87
CA ARG A 84 -2.87 -23.33 -14.67
C ARG A 84 -1.93 -23.67 -13.52
N GLU A 85 -2.30 -24.70 -12.76
CA GLU A 85 -1.46 -25.25 -11.67
C GLU A 85 -1.09 -24.22 -10.58
N CYS A 86 -1.87 -23.15 -10.43
CA CYS A 86 -1.73 -22.17 -9.36
C CYS A 86 -2.84 -22.36 -8.34
N THR A 87 -2.47 -22.55 -7.07
CA THR A 87 -3.43 -22.64 -5.95
C THR A 87 -3.73 -21.28 -5.32
N PHE A 88 -2.96 -20.26 -5.67
CA PHE A 88 -3.14 -18.90 -5.18
C PHE A 88 -4.07 -18.10 -6.12
N THR A 89 -4.87 -17.21 -5.54
CA THR A 89 -5.82 -16.36 -6.26
C THR A 89 -5.37 -14.91 -6.42
N ASP A 90 -4.35 -14.54 -5.66
CA ASP A 90 -3.75 -13.22 -5.59
C ASP A 90 -2.24 -13.32 -5.30
N PHE A 91 -1.53 -12.22 -5.51
CA PHE A 91 -0.09 -12.12 -5.32
C PHE A 91 0.31 -10.69 -4.97
N ASP A 92 1.49 -10.52 -4.39
CA ASP A 92 2.12 -9.24 -4.12
C ASP A 92 3.52 -9.20 -4.79
N GLY A 93 4.15 -8.02 -4.87
CA GLY A 93 5.55 -7.90 -5.31
C GLY A 93 5.76 -7.64 -6.80
N TYR A 94 4.72 -7.23 -7.53
CA TYR A 94 4.88 -6.67 -8.87
C TYR A 94 5.23 -5.18 -8.79
N THR A 95 6.50 -4.87 -8.47
CA THR A 95 7.01 -3.50 -8.23
C THR A 95 8.18 -3.16 -9.13
#